data_AF-A0A353PCR8-F1
#
_entry.id   AF-A0A353PCR8-F1
#
_cell.length_a   1.000
_cell.length_b   1.000
_cell.length_c   1.000
_cell.angle_alpha   90.00
_cell.angle_beta   90.00
_cell.angle_gamma   90.00
#
_symmetry.space_group_name_H-M   'P 1'
#
loop_
_entity.id
_entity.type
_entity.pdbx_description
1 polymer ?
#
loop_
_entity_poly.entity_id
_entity_poly.type
_entity_poly.pdbx_seq_one_letter_code
_entity_poly.pdbx_strand_id
1 'polypeptide(L)' 'SCTNSRIEDLRAAAAVVKGRRVSSRLKLALVVPGSGLVKAQAEAEGLDRIFTEAGFEWREPGCSMCLAMNADR' A
#
# COMPACT_ATOMS: atom_id res chain seq x y z
N SER A 1 -0.91 1.90 7.75
CA SER A 1 -0.54 2.29 9.13
C SER A 1 0.31 1.18 9.71
N CYS A 2 1.34 1.46 10.51
CA CYS A 2 2.22 0.44 11.09
C CYS A 2 1.46 -0.67 11.86
N THR A 3 0.25 -0.39 12.34
CA THR A 3 -0.65 -1.37 12.99
C THR A 3 -1.18 -2.47 12.05
N ASN A 4 -1.36 -2.19 10.75
CA ASN A 4 -2.04 -3.07 9.80
C ASN A 4 -1.33 -3.09 8.43
N SER A 5 0.00 -3.10 8.46
CA SER A 5 0.83 -3.13 7.24
C SER A 5 1.77 -4.34 7.23
N ARG A 6 1.34 -5.47 7.83
CA ARG A 6 2.06 -6.76 7.72
C ARG A 6 1.72 -7.44 6.38
N ILE A 7 2.44 -8.49 6.02
CA ILE A 7 2.25 -9.15 4.73
C ILE A 7 0.85 -9.74 4.58
N GLU A 8 0.29 -10.31 5.64
CA GLU A 8 -1.08 -10.83 5.65
C GLU A 8 -2.13 -9.73 5.45
N ASP A 9 -1.90 -8.54 6.01
CA ASP A 9 -2.78 -7.39 5.84
C ASP A 9 -2.77 -6.93 4.37
N LEU A 10 -1.58 -6.86 3.75
CA LEU A 10 -1.42 -6.48 2.34
C LEU A 10 -2.06 -7.50 1.39
N ARG A 11 -1.90 -8.80 1.65
CA ARG A 11 -2.55 -9.87 0.86
C ARG A 11 -4.06 -9.78 0.95
N ALA A 12 -4.61 -9.59 2.16
CA ALA A 12 -6.04 -9.44 2.37
C ALA A 12 -6.59 -8.22 1.63
N ALA A 13 -5.91 -7.08 1.71
CA ALA A 13 -6.30 -5.88 0.97
C ALA A 13 -6.19 -6.08 -0.56
N ALA A 14 -5.13 -6.71 -1.05
CA ALA A 14 -4.95 -7.00 -2.47
C ALA A 14 -6.08 -7.88 -3.03
N ALA A 15 -6.56 -8.86 -2.25
CA ALA A 15 -7.70 -9.71 -2.65
C ALA A 15 -8.99 -8.91 -2.85
N VAL A 16 -9.20 -7.84 -2.08
CA VAL A 16 -10.37 -6.95 -2.23
C VAL A 16 -10.21 -6.01 -3.43
N VAL A 17 -8.99 -5.51 -3.64
CA VAL A 17 -8.69 -4.46 -4.63
C VAL A 17 -8.48 -5.02 -6.04
N LYS A 18 -8.08 -6.28 -6.18
CA LYS A 18 -7.81 -6.90 -7.48
C LYS A 18 -8.99 -6.76 -8.45
N GLY A 19 -8.70 -6.20 -9.63
CA GLY A 19 -9.70 -5.94 -10.68
C GLY A 19 -10.61 -4.73 -10.43
N ARG A 20 -10.37 -3.97 -9.36
CA ARG A 20 -11.08 -2.71 -9.06
C ARG A 20 -10.14 -1.52 -9.29
N ARG A 21 -10.72 -0.33 -9.33
CA ARG A 21 -9.96 0.93 -9.42
C ARG A 21 -10.43 1.93 -8.37
N VAL A 22 -9.48 2.73 -7.89
CA VAL A 22 -9.73 3.89 -7.04
C VAL A 22 -10.66 4.85 -7.79
N SER A 23 -11.66 5.36 -7.08
CA SER A 23 -12.61 6.32 -7.64
C SER A 23 -11.92 7.64 -7.98
N SER A 24 -12.29 8.26 -9.11
CA SER A 24 -11.77 9.58 -9.52
C SER A 24 -12.11 10.72 -8.55
N ARG A 25 -13.03 10.49 -7.60
CA ARG A 25 -13.37 11.45 -6.54
C ARG A 25 -12.42 11.40 -5.36
N LEU A 26 -11.62 10.34 -5.22
CA LEU A 26 -10.63 10.22 -4.16
C LEU A 26 -9.40 11.05 -4.54
N LYS A 27 -9.00 11.95 -3.63
CA LYS A 27 -7.82 12.78 -3.82
C LYS A 27 -6.52 11.99 -3.73
N LEU A 28 -6.51 10.94 -2.90
CA LEU A 28 -5.31 10.18 -2.59
C LEU A 28 -5.67 8.77 -2.12
N ALA A 29 -4.91 7.78 -2.60
CA ALA A 29 -4.99 6.40 -2.17
C ALA A 29 -3.56 5.85 -2.08
N LEU A 30 -3.13 5.48 -0.87
CA LEU A 30 -1.76 5.06 -0.60
C LEU A 30 -1.73 3.65 -0.02
N VAL A 31 -0.65 2.94 -0.32
CA VAL A 31 -0.27 1.72 0.40
C VAL A 31 1.15 1.87 0.91
N VAL A 32 1.33 1.67 2.21
CA VAL A 32 2.60 1.82 2.91
C VAL A 32 2.90 0.51 3.63
N PRO A 33 3.93 -0.25 3.21
CA PRO A 33 4.37 -1.44 3.92
C PRO A 33 4.88 -1.13 5.33
N GLY A 34 4.73 -2.07 6.26
CA GLY A 34 5.10 -1.86 7.66
C GLY A 34 6.61 -1.87 7.91
N SER A 35 7.38 -2.50 7.02
CA SER A 35 8.84 -2.56 7.06
C SER A 35 9.41 -2.84 5.67
N GLY A 36 10.73 -2.67 5.51
CA GLY A 36 11.44 -3.01 4.26
C GLY A 36 11.35 -4.50 3.92
N LEU A 37 11.33 -5.39 4.91
CA LEU A 37 11.15 -6.83 4.69
C LEU A 37 9.76 -7.13 4.13
N VAL A 38 8.72 -6.51 4.68
CA VAL A 38 7.35 -6.68 4.17
C VAL A 38 7.21 -6.12 2.76
N LYS A 39 7.84 -4.97 2.47
CA LYS A 39 7.85 -4.38 1.12
C LYS A 39 8.49 -5.33 0.10
N ALA A 40 9.70 -5.80 0.38
CA ALA A 40 10.42 -6.72 -0.50
C ALA A 40 9.62 -8.01 -0.74
N GLN A 41 9.00 -8.54 0.31
CA GLN A 41 8.13 -9.71 0.18
C GLN A 41 6.88 -9.42 -0.65
N ALA A 42 6.20 -8.29 -0.42
CA ALA A 42 5.02 -7.89 -1.17
C ALA A 42 5.32 -7.68 -2.66
N GLU A 43 6.48 -7.11 -2.98
CA GLU A 43 6.96 -6.93 -4.36
C GLU A 43 7.32 -8.26 -5.01
N ALA A 44 7.96 -9.19 -4.29
CA ALA A 44 8.22 -10.54 -4.77
C ALA A 44 6.94 -11.33 -5.07
N GLU A 45 5.87 -11.07 -4.31
CA GLU A 45 4.52 -11.63 -4.52
C GLU A 45 3.70 -10.87 -5.57
N GLY A 46 4.19 -9.74 -6.08
CA GLY A 46 3.49 -8.90 -7.06
C GLY A 46 2.29 -8.13 -6.51
N LEU A 47 2.21 -7.94 -5.18
CA LEU A 47 1.11 -7.20 -4.54
C LEU A 47 1.18 -5.71 -4.88
N ASP A 48 2.38 -5.16 -5.03
CA ASP A 48 2.63 -3.78 -5.48
C ASP A 48 1.93 -3.50 -6.83
N ARG A 49 1.96 -4.45 -7.75
CA ARG A 49 1.31 -4.35 -9.06
C ARG A 49 -0.20 -4.29 -8.94
N ILE A 50 -0.78 -5.12 -8.08
CA ILE A 50 -2.24 -5.12 -7.84
C ILE A 50 -2.70 -3.74 -7.34
N PHE A 51 -1.96 -3.14 -6.41
CA PHE A 51 -2.29 -1.84 -5.86
C PHE A 51 -2.08 -0.70 -6.87
N THR A 52 -0.95 -0.70 -7.58
CA THR A 52 -0.65 0.33 -8.59
C THR A 52 -1.60 0.26 -9.78
N GLU A 53 -1.97 -0.92 -10.27
CA GLU A 53 -2.99 -1.11 -11.31
C GLU A 53 -4.37 -0.60 -10.90
N ALA A 54 -4.70 -0.71 -9.60
CA ALA A 54 -5.91 -0.16 -9.04
C ALA A 54 -5.84 1.36 -8.82
N GLY A 55 -4.68 2.00 -8.99
CA GLY A 55 -4.48 3.43 -8.85
C GLY A 55 -4.08 3.88 -7.44
N PHE A 56 -3.58 2.97 -6.60
CA PHE A 56 -2.92 3.35 -5.35
C PHE A 56 -1.46 3.72 -5.61
N GLU A 57 -0.94 4.64 -4.81
CA GLU A 57 0.49 4.90 -4.75
C GLU A 57 1.17 3.92 -3.80
N TRP A 58 2.23 3.28 -4.30
CA TRP A 58 3.07 2.37 -3.52
C TRP A 58 4.21 3.16 -2.86
N ARG A 59 4.19 3.28 -1.53
CA ARG A 59 5.12 4.13 -0.78
C ARG A 59 6.24 3.34 -0.10
N GLU A 60 7.26 4.05 0.37
CA GLU A 60 8.31 3.47 1.19
C GLU A 60 7.82 3.17 2.62
N PRO A 61 8.39 2.16 3.30
CA PRO A 61 7.97 1.78 4.64
C PRO A 61 8.21 2.90 5.64
N GLY A 62 7.26 3.14 6.54
CA GLY A 62 7.41 4.13 7.61
C GLY A 62 6.09 4.52 8.26
N CYS A 63 6.14 5.44 9.23
CA CYS A 63 4.95 5.97 9.90
C CYS A 63 4.04 6.79 8.96
N SER A 64 4.47 7.07 7.71
CA SER A 64 3.68 7.69 6.64
C SER A 64 2.84 8.86 7.16
N MET A 65 1.52 8.89 6.94
CA MET A 65 0.61 9.96 7.38
C MET A 65 0.67 10.29 8.87
N CYS A 66 1.16 9.40 9.75
CA CYS A 66 1.35 9.73 11.16
C CYS A 66 2.50 10.73 11.40
N LEU A 67 3.53 10.74 10.55
CA LEU A 67 4.72 11.60 10.67
C LEU A 67 5.15 12.26 9.33
N ALA A 68 4.31 12.19 8.30
CA ALA A 68 4.57 12.60 6.92
C ALA A 68 5.91 12.10 6.33
N MET A 69 6.36 10.89 6.71
CA MET A 69 7.73 10.41 6.38
C MET A 69 8.02 10.28 4.88
N ASN A 70 7.00 10.06 4.04
CA ASN A 70 7.14 10.03 2.58
C ASN A 70 6.59 11.30 1.90
N ALA A 71 6.65 12.45 2.60
CA ALA A 71 5.92 13.66 2.21
C ALA A 71 4.41 13.40 2.00
N ASP A 72 3.88 12.42 2.73
CA ASP A 72 2.47 12.05 2.72
C ASP A 72 1.67 13.20 3.35
N ARG A 73 0.81 13.86 2.57
CA ARG A 73 0.03 15.04 2.95
C ARG A 73 -1.35 15.01 2.30
#